data_AF-A0A212REH0-F1
#
_entry.id   AF-A0A212REH0-F1
#
_cell.length_a   1.000
_cell.length_b   1.000
_cell.length_c   1.000
_cell.angle_alpha   90.00
_cell.angle_beta   90.00
_cell.angle_gamma   90.00
#
_symmetry.space_group_name_H-M   'P 1'
#
loop_
_entity.id
_entity.type
_entity.pdbx_description
1 polymer ?
#
loop_
_entity_poly.entity_id
_entity_poly.type
_entity_poly.pdbx_seq_one_letter_code
_entity_poly.pdbx_strand_id
1 'polypeptide(L)'
;MGGLSLPHLLLAAVVILILFGGKGKISELMADVAKGIKSFKKGLSDDDSAPKPADPAAPAKTIDHQTPAPIDAARDPNKIG
;
A
#
# COMPACT_ATOMS: atom_id res chain seq x y z
N MET A 1 3.41 4.67 42.19
CA MET A 1 3.68 3.33 41.63
C MET A 1 3.33 3.37 40.16
N GLY A 2 4.33 3.10 39.31
CA GLY A 2 4.45 3.63 37.94
C GLY A 2 3.25 3.39 37.03
N GLY A 3 2.50 4.46 36.76
CA GLY A 3 1.63 4.50 35.59
C GLY A 3 2.45 4.41 34.31
N LEU A 4 1.77 4.06 33.22
CA LEU A 4 2.27 3.92 31.85
C LEU A 4 2.98 5.19 31.36
N SER A 5 4.18 5.41 31.88
CA SER A 5 5.02 6.55 31.56
C SER A 5 5.56 6.36 30.15
N LEU A 6 5.62 7.43 29.37
CA LEU A 6 6.19 7.47 28.02
C LEU A 6 7.44 6.57 27.83
N PRO A 7 8.43 6.53 28.75
CA PRO A 7 9.59 5.65 28.60
C PRO A 7 9.25 4.15 28.60
N HIS A 8 8.23 3.71 29.32
CA HIS A 8 7.79 2.31 29.32
C HIS A 8 7.19 1.90 27.97
N LEU A 9 6.38 2.79 27.37
CA LEU A 9 5.82 2.56 26.02
C LEU A 9 6.92 2.56 24.96
N LEU A 10 7.91 3.47 25.08
CA LEU A 10 9.07 3.48 24.19
C LEU A 10 9.86 2.17 24.27
N LEU A 11 10.11 1.67 25.48
CA LEU A 11 10.81 0.41 25.69
C LEU A 11 10.02 -0.78 25.12
N ALA A 12 8.71 -0.81 25.33
CA ALA A 12 7.84 -1.84 24.76
C ALA A 12 7.82 -1.80 23.22
N ALA A 13 7.77 -0.62 22.62
CA ALA A 13 7.84 -0.45 21.17
C ALA A 13 9.16 -0.98 20.57
N VAL A 14 10.29 -0.77 21.25
CA VAL A 14 11.60 -1.32 20.85
C VAL A 14 11.57 -2.85 20.87
N VAL A 15 10.99 -3.47 21.90
CA VAL A 15 10.87 -4.93 21.98
C VAL A 15 10.02 -5.48 20.83
N ILE A 16 8.88 -4.86 20.54
CA ILE A 16 8.00 -5.24 19.43
C ILE A 16 8.73 -5.08 18.09
N LEU A 17 9.49 -4.00 17.90
CA LEU A 17 10.27 -3.77 16.69
C LEU A 17 11.35 -4.85 16.50
N ILE A 18 11.99 -5.32 17.57
CA ILE A 18 12.99 -6.41 17.47
C ILE A 18 12.32 -7.74 17.12
N LEU A 19 11.17 -8.04 17.72
CA LEU A 19 10.44 -9.30 17.49
C LEU A 19 9.78 -9.36 16.11
N PHE A 20 9.22 -8.24 15.66
CA PHE A 20 8.44 -8.18 14.43
C PHE A 20 9.19 -7.51 13.27
N GLY A 21 10.33 -6.85 13.49
CA GLY A 21 11.09 -6.07 12.49
C GLY A 21 11.71 -6.88 11.33
N GLY A 22 11.31 -8.14 11.18
CA GLY A 22 11.58 -8.95 10.00
C GLY A 22 10.86 -8.43 8.75
N LYS A 23 11.46 -8.71 7.59
CA LYS A 23 11.06 -8.12 6.31
C LYS A 23 9.66 -8.57 5.87
N GLY A 24 8.74 -7.62 5.77
CA GLY A 24 7.54 -7.70 4.91
C GLY A 24 6.20 -7.79 5.62
N LYS A 25 6.07 -8.61 6.68
CA LYS A 25 4.74 -8.91 7.27
C LYS A 25 4.09 -7.73 8.00
N ILE A 26 4.88 -6.84 8.60
CA ILE A 26 4.35 -5.63 9.25
C ILE A 26 3.76 -4.67 8.20
N SER A 27 4.35 -4.58 7.01
CA SER A 27 3.93 -3.58 6.01
C SER A 27 2.52 -3.85 5.49
N GLU A 28 2.18 -5.12 5.28
CA GLU A 28 0.86 -5.55 4.80
C GLU A 28 -0.18 -5.41 5.92
N LEU A 29 0.14 -5.84 7.15
CA LEU A 29 -0.71 -5.67 8.33
C LEU A 29 -0.95 -4.19 8.68
N MET A 30 0.08 -3.34 8.60
CA MET A 30 -0.05 -1.90 8.82
C MET A 30 -0.87 -1.23 7.72
N ALA A 31 -0.81 -1.72 6.48
CA ALA A 31 -1.64 -1.21 5.39
C ALA A 31 -3.14 -1.49 5.64
N ASP A 32 -3.48 -2.70 6.08
CA ASP A 32 -4.87 -3.07 6.43
C ASP A 32 -5.37 -2.31 7.66
N VAL A 33 -4.54 -2.16 8.69
CA VAL A 33 -4.86 -1.37 9.88
C VAL A 33 -5.04 0.11 9.53
N ALA A 34 -4.17 0.68 8.69
CA ALA A 34 -4.30 2.06 8.23
C ALA A 34 -5.59 2.28 7.42
N LYS A 35 -6.00 1.31 6.60
CA LYS A 35 -7.28 1.35 5.87
C LYS A 35 -8.46 1.32 6.84
N GLY A 36 -8.45 0.45 7.84
CA GLY A 36 -9.50 0.35 8.86
C GLY A 36 -9.65 1.65 9.66
N ILE A 37 -8.53 2.20 10.15
CA ILE A 37 -8.52 3.46 10.91
C ILE A 37 -8.97 4.64 10.03
N LYS A 38 -8.55 4.69 8.76
CA LYS A 38 -8.95 5.74 7.82
C LYS A 38 -10.46 5.70 7.51
N SER A 39 -11.02 4.51 7.31
CA SER A 39 -12.45 4.33 7.10
C SER A 39 -13.26 4.66 8.36
N PHE A 40 -12.76 4.30 9.53
CA PHE A 40 -13.37 4.67 10.81
C PHE A 40 -13.37 6.19 11.01
N LYS A 41 -12.23 6.86 10.77
CA LYS A 41 -12.12 8.31 10.86
C LYS A 41 -12.99 9.01 9.82
N LYS A 42 -13.07 8.48 8.59
CA LYS A 42 -13.95 9.02 7.54
C LYS A 42 -15.42 8.85 7.92
N GLY A 43 -15.84 7.71 8.45
CA GLY A 43 -17.20 7.51 8.95
C GLY A 43 -17.55 8.45 10.12
N LEU A 44 -16.57 8.80 10.96
CA LEU A 44 -16.74 9.76 12.06
C LEU A 44 -16.68 11.23 11.59
N SER A 45 -15.94 11.54 10.52
CA SER A 45 -15.80 12.89 9.95
C SER A 45 -16.87 13.24 8.89
N ASP A 46 -17.54 12.24 8.30
CA ASP A 46 -18.69 12.45 7.41
C ASP A 46 -19.87 13.14 8.16
N ASP A 47 -19.86 13.13 9.49
CA ASP A 47 -20.82 13.85 10.34
C ASP A 47 -20.47 15.34 10.55
N ASP A 48 -19.23 15.78 10.22
CA ASP A 48 -18.75 17.12 10.62
C ASP A 48 -18.15 18.01 9.52
N SER A 49 -17.55 17.52 8.41
CA SER A 49 -17.16 18.40 7.28
C SER A 49 -16.52 17.66 6.08
N ALA A 50 -16.76 18.21 4.89
CA ALA A 50 -16.36 17.84 3.52
C ALA A 50 -15.04 17.05 3.31
N PRO A 51 -14.96 16.21 2.25
CA PRO A 51 -13.90 15.21 2.08
C PRO A 51 -12.57 15.85 1.67
N LYS A 52 -11.51 15.66 2.47
CA LYS A 52 -10.12 15.84 2.02
C LYS A 52 -9.62 14.54 1.39
N PRO A 53 -9.16 14.54 0.12
CA PRO A 53 -8.49 13.39 -0.47
C PRO A 53 -7.18 13.17 0.30
N ALA A 54 -7.16 12.15 1.15
CA ALA A 54 -5.90 11.63 1.67
C ALA A 54 -5.34 10.69 0.62
N ASP A 55 -4.49 11.23 -0.25
CA ASP A 55 -3.59 10.46 -1.10
C ASP A 55 -2.26 10.28 -0.35
N PRO A 56 -1.93 9.06 0.07
CA PRO A 56 -0.53 8.69 0.20
C PRO A 56 -0.31 7.36 -0.53
N ALA A 57 -0.66 7.33 -1.81
CA ALA A 57 -0.17 6.33 -2.73
C ALA A 57 -0.42 6.87 -4.14
N ALA A 58 0.43 7.81 -4.57
CA ALA A 58 0.78 7.86 -5.98
C ALA A 58 1.13 6.41 -6.35
N PRO A 59 0.30 5.71 -7.15
CA PRO A 59 0.69 4.41 -7.61
C PRO A 59 1.95 4.65 -8.42
N ALA A 60 3.03 3.95 -8.08
CA ALA A 60 4.06 3.66 -9.06
C ALA A 60 3.35 2.99 -10.24
N LYS A 61 2.86 3.79 -11.19
CA LYS A 61 2.32 3.34 -12.46
C LYS A 61 3.51 2.88 -13.30
N THR A 62 4.11 1.75 -12.95
CA THR A 62 4.81 0.95 -13.95
C THR A 62 3.77 0.02 -14.54
N ILE A 63 2.97 0.58 -15.45
CA ILE A 63 2.14 -0.17 -16.38
C ILE A 63 3.05 -0.41 -17.60
N ASP A 64 3.77 -1.54 -17.61
CA ASP A 64 4.34 -2.12 -18.84
C ASP A 64 4.16 -3.65 -18.76
N HIS A 65 2.90 -4.05 -18.59
CA HIS A 65 2.43 -5.37 -18.95
C HIS A 65 1.26 -5.19 -19.91
N GLN A 66 1.58 -4.86 -21.16
CA GLN A 66 0.69 -5.16 -22.27
C GLN A 66 0.95 -6.61 -22.70
N THR A 67 -0.03 -7.44 -22.36
CA THR A 67 -0.17 -8.86 -22.66
C THR A 67 -0.25 -9.13 -24.19
N PRO A 68 -0.32 -10.40 -24.62
CA PRO A 68 0.44 -10.99 -25.72
C PRO A 68 -0.13 -10.72 -27.14
N ALA A 69 0.78 -10.72 -28.15
CA ALA A 69 0.64 -10.98 -29.60
C ALA A 69 -0.62 -10.54 -30.38
N PRO A 70 -0.41 -9.98 -31.59
CA PRO A 70 -0.69 -10.82 -32.75
C PRO A 70 0.50 -10.95 -33.70
N ILE A 71 0.65 -12.19 -34.13
CA ILE A 71 1.48 -12.73 -35.19
C ILE A 71 1.17 -12.08 -36.56
N ASP A 72 1.70 -10.90 -36.85
CA ASP A 72 1.75 -10.36 -38.23
C ASP A 72 3.16 -10.50 -38.83
N ALA A 73 3.69 -11.72 -38.76
CA ALA A 73 4.96 -12.11 -39.38
C ALA A 73 4.80 -13.32 -40.31
N ALA A 74 3.66 -13.44 -40.99
CA ALA A 74 3.48 -14.46 -42.02
C ALA A 74 2.56 -14.00 -43.14
N ARG A 75 3.18 -13.76 -44.30
CA ARG A 75 2.68 -14.01 -45.67
C ARG A 75 2.44 -12.77 -46.53
N ASP A 76 3.52 -12.23 -47.09
CA ASP A 76 3.50 -11.77 -48.49
C ASP A 76 4.84 -12.08 -49.19
N PRO A 77 4.97 -13.22 -49.88
CA PRO A 77 6.19 -13.56 -50.62
C PRO A 77 6.17 -13.18 -52.11
N ASN A 78 5.30 -12.31 -52.63
CA ASN A 78 5.28 -12.05 -54.07
C ASN A 78 5.47 -10.59 -54.47
N LYS A 79 6.73 -10.14 -54.46
CA LYS A 79 7.17 -8.95 -55.18
C LYS A 79 8.56 -9.15 -55.82
N ILE A 80 8.67 -10.11 -56.74
CA ILE A 80 9.65 -10.10 -57.85
C ILE A 80 9.10 -10.94 -59.02
N GLY A 81 8.88 -10.32 -60.18
CA GLY A 81 8.43 -10.97 -61.42
C GLY A 81 7.43 -10.13 -62.18
#